data_AF-A0A6B3FPZ3-F1
#
_entry.id   AF-A0A6B3FPZ3-F1
#
_cell.length_a   1.000
_cell.length_b   1.000
_cell.length_c   1.000
_cell.angle_alpha   90.00
_cell.angle_beta   90.00
_cell.angle_gamma   90.00
#
_symmetry.space_group_name_H-M   'P 1'
#
loop_
_entity.id
_entity.type
_entity.pdbx_description
1 polymer ?
#
loop_
_entity_poly.entity_id
_entity_poly.type
_entity_poly.pdbx_seq_one_letter_code
_entity_poly.pdbx_strand_id
1 'polypeptide(L)'
;GIGNVDVHYSSGPANHWFYLLSEGSGAKTVNGVNYDSPTSDGLPVTGIGRDKALQIWFKALTTKFTSTTNYAAARTGTLAVASELYGATSPEYAAVAHAWAGINVGARPGGGDPDPGGKVFENTTAVNIPDAGAAVTSSVTVSGVTGNAPSALKVDVNISHTWRGDLVIDLVAPDGTAYRLKNSSSGDSADNVVATYTVNASSEVANGVWKLKVQDVARQDTGKINSFKLTF
;
A
#
# COMPACT_ATOMS: atom_id res chain seq x y z
N GLY A 1 22.05 12.75 17.94
CA GLY A 1 22.40 11.32 18.09
C GLY A 1 22.41 10.97 19.56
N ILE A 2 22.18 9.71 19.92
CA ILE A 2 22.00 9.29 21.33
C ILE A 2 23.32 8.98 22.07
N GLY A 3 24.47 9.23 21.45
CA GLY A 3 25.78 9.27 22.11
C GLY A 3 26.16 7.99 22.88
N ASN A 4 26.69 8.16 24.09
CA ASN A 4 27.16 7.09 24.98
C ASN A 4 26.08 6.64 25.99
N VAL A 5 24.80 6.77 25.65
CA VAL A 5 23.72 6.23 26.47
C VAL A 5 23.88 4.71 26.56
N ASP A 6 23.71 4.15 27.77
CA ASP A 6 23.83 2.72 28.03
C ASP A 6 23.06 1.88 26.99
N VAL A 7 23.65 0.76 26.60
CA VAL A 7 23.21 -0.06 25.47
C VAL A 7 21.78 -0.58 25.61
N HIS A 8 21.29 -0.78 26.83
CA HIS A 8 19.93 -1.27 27.06
C HIS A 8 18.91 -0.17 26.82
N TYR A 9 19.22 1.08 27.19
CA TYR A 9 18.37 2.24 26.92
C TYR A 9 18.49 2.72 25.47
N SER A 10 19.66 2.54 24.85
CA SER A 10 19.89 2.85 23.44
C SER A 10 19.54 1.70 22.49
N SER A 11 18.95 0.60 22.96
CA SER A 11 18.45 -0.48 22.09
C SER A 11 17.06 -0.16 21.49
N GLY A 12 16.27 0.66 22.20
CA GLY A 12 14.89 1.00 21.85
C GLY A 12 14.68 1.48 20.41
N PRO A 13 15.51 2.41 19.88
CA PRO A 13 15.32 2.89 18.51
C PRO A 13 15.47 1.78 17.46
N ALA A 14 16.49 0.91 17.53
CA ALA A 14 16.62 -0.20 16.59
C ALA A 14 15.48 -1.24 16.72
N ASN A 15 15.01 -1.50 17.94
CA ASN A 15 13.83 -2.35 18.16
C ASN A 15 12.58 -1.75 17.51
N HIS A 16 12.40 -0.43 17.66
CA HIS A 16 11.28 0.27 17.05
C HIS A 16 11.40 0.31 15.52
N TRP A 17 12.59 0.55 14.98
CA TRP A 17 12.84 0.45 13.54
C TRP A 17 12.45 -0.93 12.98
N PHE A 18 12.89 -2.00 13.64
CA PHE A 18 12.57 -3.37 13.20
C PHE A 18 11.06 -3.62 13.26
N TYR A 19 10.40 -3.15 14.31
CA TYR A 19 8.95 -3.21 14.42
C TYR A 19 8.26 -2.47 13.26
N LEU A 20 8.63 -1.23 12.99
CA LEU A 20 8.05 -0.45 11.88
C LEU A 20 8.27 -1.13 10.53
N LEU A 21 9.49 -1.63 10.26
CA LEU A 21 9.78 -2.33 9.02
C LEU A 21 8.99 -3.63 8.88
N SER A 22 8.78 -4.37 9.98
CA SER A 22 8.12 -5.68 9.93
C SER A 22 6.59 -5.60 9.97
N GLU A 23 6.03 -4.71 10.79
CA GLU A 23 4.61 -4.66 11.15
C GLU A 23 3.91 -3.36 10.73
N GLY A 24 4.66 -2.36 10.26
CA GLY A 24 4.15 -1.03 9.99
C GLY A 24 3.84 -0.19 11.24
N SER A 25 3.68 1.12 11.02
CA SER A 25 3.29 2.10 12.02
C SER A 25 1.78 2.14 12.27
N GLY A 26 1.38 2.75 13.38
CA GLY A 26 -0.02 3.08 13.68
C GLY A 26 -0.72 2.10 14.62
N ALA A 27 -1.95 2.45 14.97
CA ALA A 27 -2.75 1.74 15.96
C ALA A 27 -3.17 0.35 15.46
N LYS A 28 -2.99 -0.66 16.30
CA LYS A 28 -3.39 -2.05 16.03
C LYS A 28 -3.85 -2.73 17.31
N THR A 29 -4.85 -3.61 17.18
CA THR A 29 -5.27 -4.48 18.29
C THR A 29 -4.70 -5.87 18.07
N VAL A 30 -3.89 -6.36 19.01
CA VAL A 30 -3.32 -7.71 18.96
C VAL A 30 -3.75 -8.46 20.21
N ASN A 31 -4.47 -9.57 20.03
CA ASN A 31 -5.01 -10.39 21.12
C ASN A 31 -5.83 -9.58 22.16
N GLY A 32 -6.61 -8.60 21.67
CA GLY A 32 -7.44 -7.74 22.53
C GLY A 32 -6.68 -6.61 23.24
N VAL A 33 -5.38 -6.45 22.99
CA VAL A 33 -4.58 -5.35 23.52
C VAL A 33 -4.34 -4.32 22.42
N ASN A 34 -4.63 -3.06 22.73
CA ASN A 34 -4.38 -1.94 21.84
C ASN A 34 -2.91 -1.54 21.92
N TYR A 35 -2.27 -1.52 20.77
CA TYR A 35 -0.91 -1.03 20.57
C TYR A 35 -0.94 0.12 19.58
N ASP A 36 -0.03 1.07 19.75
CA ASP A 36 0.27 2.07 18.73
C ASP A 36 1.79 2.20 18.63
N SER A 37 2.28 2.34 17.40
CA SER A 37 3.70 2.51 17.10
C SER A 37 3.84 3.71 16.17
N PRO A 38 3.80 4.92 16.74
CA PRO A 38 3.84 6.15 15.97
C PRO A 38 5.24 6.41 15.44
N THR A 39 5.34 7.11 14.31
CA THR A 39 6.61 7.60 13.78
C THR A 39 6.93 8.98 14.34
N SER A 40 8.21 9.33 14.40
CA SER A 40 8.68 10.64 14.88
C SER A 40 8.16 11.81 14.05
N ASP A 41 7.79 11.56 12.80
CA ASP A 41 7.26 12.55 11.85
C ASP A 41 5.74 12.44 11.65
N GLY A 42 5.06 11.52 12.34
CA GLY A 42 3.63 11.27 12.19
C GLY A 42 3.21 10.71 10.82
N LEU A 43 4.16 10.39 9.95
CA LEU A 43 3.91 9.83 8.62
C LEU A 43 3.94 8.31 8.68
N PRO A 44 3.02 7.62 7.97
CA PRO A 44 2.93 6.17 8.02
C PRO A 44 4.18 5.46 7.47
N VAL A 45 4.37 4.24 7.93
CA VAL A 45 5.31 3.23 7.42
C VAL A 45 4.52 1.95 7.21
N THR A 46 4.49 1.43 5.98
CA THR A 46 3.96 0.11 5.69
C THR A 46 5.03 -0.96 5.93
N GLY A 47 4.67 -2.02 6.67
CA GLY A 47 5.58 -3.13 6.96
C GLY A 47 5.76 -4.08 5.77
N ILE A 48 6.96 -4.65 5.63
CA ILE A 48 7.30 -5.65 4.60
C ILE A 48 7.17 -7.10 5.10
N GLY A 49 6.66 -7.28 6.33
CA GLY A 49 6.57 -8.57 7.00
C GLY A 49 7.85 -8.98 7.72
N ARG A 50 7.70 -9.83 8.73
CA ARG A 50 8.78 -10.29 9.61
C ARG A 50 9.89 -11.02 8.85
N ASP A 51 9.55 -11.88 7.91
CA ASP A 51 10.53 -12.72 7.21
C ASP A 51 11.54 -11.86 6.41
N LYS A 52 11.04 -10.89 5.64
CA LYS A 52 11.90 -9.96 4.88
C LYS A 52 12.67 -9.03 5.83
N ALA A 53 12.04 -8.49 6.87
CA ALA A 53 12.70 -7.64 7.85
C ALA A 53 13.85 -8.37 8.57
N LEU A 54 13.63 -9.63 8.97
CA LEU A 54 14.64 -10.49 9.59
C LEU A 54 15.78 -10.76 8.62
N GLN A 55 15.48 -11.10 7.36
CA GLN A 55 16.49 -11.35 6.34
C GLN A 55 17.39 -10.12 6.09
N ILE A 56 16.79 -8.91 5.99
CA ILE A 56 17.54 -7.66 5.82
C ILE A 56 18.43 -7.39 7.04
N TRP A 57 17.88 -7.46 8.25
CA TRP A 57 18.63 -7.17 9.48
C TRP A 57 19.78 -8.15 9.69
N PHE A 58 19.51 -9.45 9.55
CA PHE A 58 20.52 -10.49 9.73
C PHE A 58 21.66 -10.37 8.72
N LYS A 59 21.34 -10.11 7.44
CA LYS A 59 22.37 -9.91 6.41
C LYS A 59 23.15 -8.62 6.60
N ALA A 60 22.50 -7.53 7.06
CA ALA A 60 23.21 -6.28 7.39
C ALA A 60 24.17 -6.47 8.57
N LEU A 61 23.71 -7.15 9.63
CA LEU A 61 24.51 -7.49 10.80
C LEU A 61 25.76 -8.30 10.45
N THR A 62 25.62 -9.28 9.55
CA THR A 62 26.70 -10.22 9.21
C THR A 62 27.62 -9.75 8.10
N THR A 63 27.22 -8.76 7.28
CA THR A 63 27.99 -8.36 6.09
C THR A 63 28.33 -6.87 6.01
N LYS A 64 27.60 -6.00 6.71
CA LYS A 64 27.76 -4.54 6.62
C LYS A 64 28.17 -3.90 7.94
N PHE A 65 27.76 -4.48 9.07
CA PHE A 65 28.04 -3.91 10.37
C PHE A 65 29.44 -4.29 10.86
N THR A 66 30.00 -3.41 11.67
CA THR A 66 31.31 -3.51 12.32
C THR A 66 31.17 -3.19 13.81
N SER A 67 32.24 -3.36 14.60
CA SER A 67 32.26 -3.03 16.03
C SER A 67 31.99 -1.54 16.34
N THR A 68 32.04 -0.65 15.34
CA THR A 68 31.82 0.80 15.49
C THR A 68 30.55 1.30 14.80
N THR A 69 29.66 0.39 14.40
CA THR A 69 28.41 0.76 13.71
C THR A 69 27.47 1.56 14.62
N ASN A 70 27.13 2.78 14.20
CA ASN A 70 26.08 3.60 14.79
C ASN A 70 24.80 3.53 13.94
N TYR A 71 23.72 4.23 14.33
CA TYR A 71 22.46 4.17 13.57
C TYR A 71 22.52 4.72 12.15
N ALA A 72 23.31 5.76 11.90
CA ALA A 72 23.49 6.26 10.54
C ALA A 72 24.15 5.20 9.65
N ALA A 73 25.19 4.52 10.17
CA ALA A 73 25.83 3.40 9.49
C ALA A 73 24.91 2.18 9.38
N ALA A 74 24.10 1.89 10.39
CA ALA A 74 23.12 0.81 10.35
C ALA A 74 22.05 1.03 9.28
N ARG A 75 21.60 2.29 9.11
CA ARG A 75 20.76 2.71 7.99
C ARG A 75 21.42 2.46 6.65
N THR A 76 22.67 2.90 6.48
CA THR A 76 23.42 2.65 5.24
C THR A 76 23.55 1.16 4.94
N GLY A 77 23.89 0.34 5.94
CA GLY A 77 24.06 -1.11 5.77
C GLY A 77 22.76 -1.83 5.42
N THR A 78 21.66 -1.50 6.09
CA THR A 78 20.34 -2.11 5.80
C THR A 78 19.80 -1.68 4.43
N LEU A 79 19.99 -0.44 4.01
CA LEU A 79 19.65 0.02 2.64
C LEU A 79 20.47 -0.69 1.58
N ALA A 80 21.77 -0.87 1.79
CA ALA A 80 22.63 -1.61 0.87
C ALA A 80 22.14 -3.07 0.72
N VAL A 81 21.81 -3.73 1.83
CA VAL A 81 21.26 -5.09 1.81
C VAL A 81 19.89 -5.16 1.13
N ALA A 82 18.99 -4.22 1.40
CA ALA A 82 17.69 -4.17 0.72
C ALA A 82 17.86 -4.00 -0.79
N SER A 83 18.80 -3.14 -1.21
CA SER A 83 19.15 -2.98 -2.62
C SER A 83 19.72 -4.27 -3.23
N GLU A 84 20.55 -5.02 -2.51
CA GLU A 84 21.11 -6.29 -2.97
C GLU A 84 20.07 -7.40 -3.10
N LEU A 85 19.11 -7.46 -2.18
CA LEU A 85 18.10 -8.51 -2.14
C LEU A 85 16.92 -8.24 -3.08
N TYR A 86 16.50 -6.98 -3.20
CA TYR A 86 15.24 -6.61 -3.85
C TYR A 86 15.41 -5.54 -4.94
N GLY A 87 16.52 -4.79 -4.95
CA GLY A 87 16.80 -3.70 -5.88
C GLY A 87 16.67 -2.30 -5.26
N ALA A 88 17.42 -1.31 -5.76
CA ALA A 88 17.43 0.06 -5.19
C ALA A 88 16.11 0.83 -5.38
N THR A 89 15.33 0.46 -6.39
CA THR A 89 13.99 1.00 -6.65
C THR A 89 12.89 0.11 -6.08
N SER A 90 13.27 -0.90 -5.29
CA SER A 90 12.31 -1.84 -4.73
C SER A 90 11.49 -1.18 -3.63
N PRO A 91 10.27 -1.69 -3.43
CA PRO A 91 9.48 -1.25 -2.31
C PRO A 91 10.10 -1.59 -0.95
N GLU A 92 10.84 -2.69 -0.83
CA GLU A 92 11.57 -3.05 0.40
C GLU A 92 12.68 -2.05 0.72
N TYR A 93 13.42 -1.59 -0.28
CA TYR A 93 14.43 -0.54 -0.10
C TYR A 93 13.79 0.74 0.43
N ALA A 94 12.66 1.11 -0.15
CA ALA A 94 11.92 2.29 0.28
C ALA A 94 11.36 2.10 1.70
N ALA A 95 10.75 0.97 2.04
CA ALA A 95 10.27 0.68 3.39
C ALA A 95 11.39 0.75 4.44
N VAL A 96 12.60 0.23 4.14
CA VAL A 96 13.78 0.40 5.01
C VAL A 96 14.11 1.88 5.23
N ALA A 97 14.11 2.69 4.17
CA ALA A 97 14.41 4.11 4.25
C ALA A 97 13.39 4.88 5.11
N HIS A 98 12.10 4.52 4.97
CA HIS A 98 10.99 5.13 5.71
C HIS A 98 10.94 4.68 7.16
N ALA A 99 11.19 3.40 7.47
CA ALA A 99 11.29 2.94 8.85
C ALA A 99 12.41 3.66 9.62
N TRP A 100 13.57 3.90 8.97
CA TRP A 100 14.66 4.68 9.59
C TRP A 100 14.28 6.15 9.78
N ALA A 101 13.63 6.77 8.80
CA ALA A 101 13.13 8.13 8.94
C ALA A 101 12.06 8.25 10.03
N GLY A 102 11.20 7.23 10.17
CA GLY A 102 10.17 7.14 11.20
C GLY A 102 10.69 7.04 12.63
N ILE A 103 11.98 6.73 12.82
CA ILE A 103 12.68 6.84 14.11
C ILE A 103 13.71 7.98 14.14
N ASN A 104 13.53 8.97 13.26
CA ASN A 104 14.38 10.15 13.12
C ASN A 104 15.86 9.86 12.78
N VAL A 105 16.12 8.82 12.00
CA VAL A 105 17.46 8.50 11.49
C VAL A 105 17.51 8.80 9.98
N GLY A 106 17.89 10.05 9.70
CA GLY A 106 18.07 10.59 8.35
C GLY A 106 16.77 10.90 7.61
N ALA A 107 16.90 11.53 6.44
CA ALA A 107 15.76 12.11 5.72
C ALA A 107 14.81 11.05 5.15
N ARG A 108 13.50 11.29 5.25
CA ARG A 108 12.48 10.49 4.56
C ARG A 108 12.53 10.74 3.04
N PRO A 109 12.61 9.70 2.20
CA PRO A 109 12.55 9.88 0.75
C PRO A 109 11.10 10.07 0.28
N GLY A 110 10.80 11.18 -0.40
CA GLY A 110 9.43 11.46 -0.87
C GLY A 110 8.41 11.71 0.26
N GLY A 111 7.30 12.37 -0.07
CA GLY A 111 6.32 12.89 0.90
C GLY A 111 5.23 11.90 1.36
N GLY A 112 5.41 10.59 1.20
CA GLY A 112 4.38 9.59 1.50
C GLY A 112 4.95 8.18 1.72
N ASP A 113 4.15 7.27 2.26
CA ASP A 113 4.51 5.87 2.52
C ASP A 113 4.98 5.15 1.24
N PRO A 114 6.09 4.42 1.26
CA PRO A 114 6.49 3.57 0.15
C PRO A 114 5.58 2.36 0.16
N ASP A 115 4.56 2.39 -0.69
CA ASP A 115 3.77 1.21 -1.04
C ASP A 115 4.74 0.05 -1.32
N PRO A 116 4.82 -0.99 -0.45
CA PRO A 116 5.83 -2.03 -0.52
C PRO A 116 5.61 -3.02 -1.68
N GLY A 117 4.82 -2.65 -2.70
CA GLY A 117 4.26 -3.64 -3.60
C GLY A 117 3.34 -4.53 -2.80
N GLY A 118 2.34 -3.90 -2.17
CA GLY A 118 1.27 -4.58 -1.46
C GLY A 118 0.71 -5.80 -2.20
N LYS A 119 0.07 -6.75 -1.51
CA LYS A 119 -0.44 -7.96 -2.19
C LYS A 119 -1.36 -7.55 -3.33
N VAL A 120 -1.00 -7.99 -4.54
CA VAL A 120 -1.72 -7.65 -5.76
C VAL A 120 -2.73 -8.74 -6.07
N PHE A 121 -3.96 -8.32 -6.36
CA PHE A 121 -5.02 -9.17 -6.85
C PHE A 121 -5.66 -8.52 -8.06
N GLU A 122 -5.83 -9.27 -9.14
CA GLU A 122 -6.34 -8.73 -10.39
C GLU A 122 -7.36 -9.64 -11.08
N ASN A 123 -8.22 -9.02 -11.88
CA ASN A 123 -9.08 -9.68 -12.84
C ASN A 123 -8.98 -8.96 -14.17
N THR A 124 -8.52 -9.69 -15.19
CA THR A 124 -8.38 -9.24 -16.59
C THR A 124 -9.47 -9.80 -17.50
N THR A 125 -10.44 -10.53 -16.92
CA THR A 125 -11.64 -10.98 -17.63
C THR A 125 -12.51 -9.78 -17.90
N ALA A 126 -12.73 -9.51 -19.17
CA ALA A 126 -13.36 -8.29 -19.56
C ALA A 126 -14.89 -8.36 -19.52
N VAL A 127 -15.53 -7.26 -19.11
CA VAL A 127 -16.97 -7.17 -18.86
C VAL A 127 -17.55 -6.02 -19.69
N ASN A 128 -18.53 -6.30 -20.54
CA ASN A 128 -19.18 -5.28 -21.36
C ASN A 128 -20.03 -4.35 -20.48
N ILE A 129 -19.97 -3.05 -20.77
CA ILE A 129 -20.77 -2.00 -20.16
C ILE A 129 -21.84 -1.61 -21.18
N PRO A 130 -23.14 -1.84 -20.89
CA PRO A 130 -24.23 -1.47 -21.79
C PRO A 130 -24.50 0.05 -21.77
N ASP A 131 -24.90 0.59 -22.92
CA ASP A 131 -25.31 1.99 -23.12
C ASP A 131 -26.50 2.36 -22.23
N ALA A 132 -26.38 3.42 -21.43
CA ALA A 132 -27.38 3.88 -20.46
C ALA A 132 -28.00 2.77 -19.60
N GLY A 133 -27.25 1.70 -19.34
CA GLY A 133 -27.80 0.45 -18.83
C GLY A 133 -27.66 0.25 -17.33
N ALA A 134 -28.01 -0.97 -16.88
CA ALA A 134 -27.75 -1.38 -15.50
C ALA A 134 -26.24 -1.47 -15.23
N ALA A 135 -25.84 -1.14 -14.01
CA ALA A 135 -24.45 -1.28 -13.58
C ALA A 135 -23.96 -2.74 -13.71
N VAL A 136 -22.72 -2.91 -14.17
CA VAL A 136 -22.03 -4.20 -14.27
C VAL A 136 -20.91 -4.28 -13.25
N THR A 137 -20.44 -5.49 -12.94
CA THR A 137 -19.37 -5.69 -11.96
C THR A 137 -18.27 -6.61 -12.48
N SER A 138 -17.01 -6.24 -12.24
CA SER A 138 -15.85 -7.13 -12.28
C SER A 138 -15.41 -7.44 -10.84
N SER A 139 -15.07 -8.70 -10.54
CA SER A 139 -14.78 -9.14 -9.16
C SER A 139 -13.35 -9.64 -9.03
N VAL A 140 -12.73 -9.37 -7.87
CA VAL A 140 -11.42 -9.89 -7.47
C VAL A 140 -11.55 -10.53 -6.09
N THR A 141 -11.08 -11.78 -5.96
CA THR A 141 -11.03 -12.48 -4.68
C THR A 141 -9.70 -12.19 -4.00
N VAL A 142 -9.75 -11.47 -2.89
CA VAL A 142 -8.60 -11.16 -2.04
C VAL A 142 -8.47 -12.24 -0.97
N SER A 143 -7.28 -12.81 -0.85
CA SER A 143 -6.99 -13.86 0.13
C SER A 143 -5.59 -13.73 0.73
N GLY A 144 -5.44 -14.17 1.98
CA GLY A 144 -4.17 -14.10 2.70
C GLY A 144 -3.76 -12.69 3.15
N VAL A 145 -4.64 -11.69 3.09
CA VAL A 145 -4.44 -10.38 3.73
C VAL A 145 -5.19 -10.41 5.06
N THR A 146 -4.47 -10.60 6.16
CA THR A 146 -5.07 -10.68 7.50
C THR A 146 -5.49 -9.29 8.00
N GLY A 147 -6.66 -9.20 8.64
CA GLY A 147 -7.15 -7.94 9.20
C GLY A 147 -7.89 -7.08 8.17
N ASN A 148 -7.85 -5.77 8.39
CA ASN A 148 -8.51 -4.80 7.52
C ASN A 148 -7.63 -4.37 6.35
N ALA A 149 -8.24 -3.85 5.29
CA ALA A 149 -7.56 -3.25 4.15
C ALA A 149 -6.81 -1.98 4.58
N PRO A 150 -5.81 -1.51 3.82
CA PRO A 150 -5.10 -0.27 4.15
C PRO A 150 -5.98 0.98 3.96
N SER A 151 -5.63 2.06 4.66
CA SER A 151 -6.21 3.39 4.41
C SER A 151 -5.77 4.02 3.08
N ALA A 152 -4.86 3.37 2.36
CA ALA A 152 -4.32 3.82 1.09
C ALA A 152 -4.44 2.72 0.01
N LEU A 153 -5.49 1.91 0.05
CA LEU A 153 -5.76 0.84 -0.92
C LEU A 153 -5.71 1.39 -2.34
N LYS A 154 -4.84 0.83 -3.19
CA LYS A 154 -4.76 1.23 -4.60
C LYS A 154 -5.74 0.43 -5.43
N VAL A 155 -6.45 1.13 -6.30
CA VAL A 155 -7.47 0.59 -7.18
C VAL A 155 -7.14 0.99 -8.61
N ASP A 156 -6.51 0.06 -9.34
CA ASP A 156 -6.21 0.25 -10.75
C ASP A 156 -7.39 -0.18 -11.61
N VAL A 157 -7.83 0.73 -12.47
CA VAL A 157 -8.97 0.59 -13.36
C VAL A 157 -8.50 0.79 -14.79
N ASN A 158 -8.82 -0.17 -15.65
CA ASN A 158 -8.67 -0.05 -17.10
C ASN A 158 -10.02 -0.33 -17.76
N ILE A 159 -10.65 0.69 -18.32
CA ILE A 159 -11.95 0.63 -18.98
C ILE A 159 -11.82 1.29 -20.35
N SER A 160 -12.30 0.61 -21.38
CA SER A 160 -12.51 1.21 -22.70
C SER A 160 -13.90 1.85 -22.76
N HIS A 161 -13.97 3.12 -23.17
CA HIS A 161 -15.22 3.86 -23.39
C HIS A 161 -14.92 5.06 -24.28
N THR A 162 -15.79 5.39 -25.22
CA THR A 162 -15.63 6.53 -26.14
C THR A 162 -16.00 7.87 -25.51
N TRP A 163 -16.65 7.85 -24.35
CA TRP A 163 -16.90 9.05 -23.55
C TRP A 163 -16.83 8.75 -22.06
N ARG A 164 -15.64 8.85 -21.46
CA ARG A 164 -15.45 8.38 -20.08
C ARG A 164 -16.24 9.19 -19.04
N GLY A 165 -16.70 10.39 -19.41
CA GLY A 165 -17.55 11.25 -18.61
C GLY A 165 -18.89 10.62 -18.25
N ASP A 166 -19.34 9.60 -18.97
CA ASP A 166 -20.63 8.97 -18.69
C ASP A 166 -20.56 7.94 -17.57
N LEU A 167 -19.34 7.52 -17.22
CA LEU A 167 -19.13 6.45 -16.27
C LEU A 167 -19.23 6.93 -14.82
N VAL A 168 -20.06 6.22 -14.05
CA VAL A 168 -19.98 6.16 -12.59
C VAL A 168 -19.21 4.89 -12.21
N ILE A 169 -18.17 5.05 -11.39
CA ILE A 169 -17.29 3.94 -10.98
C ILE A 169 -17.22 3.90 -9.46
N ASP A 170 -17.56 2.76 -8.89
CA ASP A 170 -17.45 2.47 -7.46
C ASP A 170 -16.57 1.24 -7.22
N LEU A 171 -15.74 1.28 -6.18
CA LEU A 171 -15.21 0.07 -5.54
C LEU A 171 -16.24 -0.40 -4.51
N VAL A 172 -16.55 -1.69 -4.51
CA VAL A 172 -17.44 -2.32 -3.52
C VAL A 172 -16.63 -3.31 -2.69
N ALA A 173 -16.60 -3.09 -1.38
CA ALA A 173 -15.94 -3.93 -0.39
C ALA A 173 -16.72 -5.26 -0.15
N PRO A 174 -16.11 -6.27 0.50
CA PRO A 174 -16.74 -7.56 0.73
C PRO A 174 -18.03 -7.49 1.56
N ASP A 175 -18.17 -6.49 2.41
CA ASP A 175 -19.37 -6.24 3.23
C ASP A 175 -20.49 -5.50 2.47
N GLY A 176 -20.22 -5.05 1.24
CA GLY A 176 -21.13 -4.27 0.40
C GLY A 176 -20.94 -2.76 0.47
N THR A 177 -20.06 -2.25 1.32
CA THR A 177 -19.71 -0.82 1.40
C THR A 177 -19.14 -0.34 0.07
N ALA A 178 -19.61 0.81 -0.42
CA ALA A 178 -19.23 1.36 -1.72
C ALA A 178 -18.40 2.65 -1.57
N TYR A 179 -17.31 2.73 -2.33
CA TYR A 179 -16.42 3.89 -2.42
C TYR A 179 -16.45 4.45 -3.84
N ARG A 180 -16.91 5.70 -3.98
CA ARG A 180 -16.94 6.42 -5.26
C ARG A 180 -15.52 6.69 -5.74
N LEU A 181 -15.14 6.10 -6.87
CA LEU A 181 -13.85 6.36 -7.53
C LEU A 181 -13.98 7.49 -8.55
N LYS A 182 -15.07 7.48 -9.34
CA LYS A 182 -15.34 8.47 -10.37
C LYS A 182 -16.83 8.77 -10.46
N ASN A 183 -17.17 10.07 -10.45
CA ASN A 183 -18.50 10.56 -10.81
C ASN A 183 -18.60 10.72 -12.32
N SER A 184 -19.83 10.59 -12.85
CA SER A 184 -20.10 11.06 -14.21
C SER A 184 -19.94 12.58 -14.28
N SER A 185 -19.52 13.06 -15.45
CA SER A 185 -19.26 14.45 -15.76
C SER A 185 -19.46 14.66 -17.27
N SER A 186 -20.48 15.43 -17.64
CA SER A 186 -20.78 15.75 -19.04
C SER A 186 -19.64 16.54 -19.73
N GLY A 187 -18.70 17.10 -18.96
CA GLY A 187 -17.54 17.83 -19.49
C GLY A 187 -16.28 16.98 -19.67
N ASP A 188 -16.31 15.68 -19.33
CA ASP A 188 -15.14 14.79 -19.45
C ASP A 188 -15.25 13.90 -20.70
N SER A 189 -15.06 14.52 -21.86
CA SER A 189 -15.25 13.90 -23.18
C SER A 189 -14.07 13.04 -23.67
N ALA A 190 -13.13 12.71 -22.80
CA ALA A 190 -11.97 11.92 -23.21
C ALA A 190 -12.32 10.43 -23.27
N ASP A 191 -11.62 9.70 -24.13
CA ASP A 191 -11.73 8.25 -24.19
C ASP A 191 -11.09 7.59 -22.96
N ASN A 192 -11.68 6.46 -22.56
CA ASN A 192 -11.15 5.46 -21.65
C ASN A 192 -10.88 5.95 -20.22
N VAL A 193 -10.94 5.01 -19.27
CA VAL A 193 -10.45 5.23 -17.90
C VAL A 193 -9.28 4.30 -17.68
N VAL A 194 -8.07 4.84 -17.71
CA VAL A 194 -6.84 4.17 -17.28
C VAL A 194 -6.29 4.98 -16.12
N ALA A 195 -6.64 4.56 -14.89
CA ALA A 195 -6.37 5.34 -13.69
C ALA A 195 -6.13 4.45 -12.47
N THR A 196 -5.37 4.97 -11.51
CA THR A 196 -5.19 4.37 -10.20
C THR A 196 -5.80 5.29 -9.15
N TYR A 197 -6.80 4.81 -8.43
CA TYR A 197 -7.42 5.52 -7.31
C TYR A 197 -6.82 5.07 -5.98
N THR A 198 -6.90 5.92 -4.96
CA THR A 198 -6.51 5.58 -3.58
C THR A 198 -7.75 5.68 -2.71
N VAL A 199 -8.10 4.59 -2.02
CA VAL A 199 -9.28 4.49 -1.17
C VAL A 199 -8.86 4.26 0.27
N ASN A 200 -9.49 4.98 1.20
CA ASN A 200 -9.39 4.64 2.61
C ASN A 200 -10.37 3.51 2.95
N ALA A 201 -9.87 2.28 2.92
CA ALA A 201 -10.61 1.07 3.21
C ALA A 201 -10.25 0.48 4.59
N SER A 202 -9.68 1.29 5.50
CA SER A 202 -9.20 0.81 6.81
C SER A 202 -10.29 0.24 7.73
N SER A 203 -11.57 0.50 7.43
CA SER A 203 -12.72 -0.13 8.09
C SER A 203 -13.07 -1.52 7.57
N GLU A 204 -12.58 -1.89 6.38
CA GLU A 204 -13.03 -3.06 5.64
C GLU A 204 -12.15 -4.27 5.91
N VAL A 205 -12.74 -5.43 6.13
CA VAL A 205 -11.99 -6.69 6.17
C VAL A 205 -11.35 -6.93 4.79
N ALA A 206 -10.04 -7.13 4.74
CA ALA A 206 -9.32 -7.22 3.47
C ALA A 206 -9.67 -8.48 2.68
N ASN A 207 -9.72 -9.63 3.35
CA ASN A 207 -10.08 -10.90 2.71
C ASN A 207 -11.55 -10.92 2.31
N GLY A 208 -11.82 -11.27 1.05
CA GLY A 208 -13.17 -11.36 0.53
C GLY A 208 -13.25 -11.02 -0.95
N VAL A 209 -14.48 -10.92 -1.46
CA VAL A 209 -14.72 -10.55 -2.85
C VAL A 209 -14.91 -9.05 -2.93
N TRP A 210 -13.94 -8.37 -3.54
CA TRP A 210 -14.03 -6.96 -3.90
C TRP A 210 -14.58 -6.85 -5.32
N LYS A 211 -15.36 -5.81 -5.60
CA LYS A 211 -15.94 -5.59 -6.93
C LYS A 211 -15.67 -4.18 -7.43
N LEU A 212 -15.30 -4.07 -8.69
CA LEU A 212 -15.41 -2.83 -9.43
C LEU A 212 -16.80 -2.78 -10.06
N LYS A 213 -17.63 -1.85 -9.62
CA LYS A 213 -18.97 -1.61 -10.16
C LYS A 213 -18.91 -0.41 -11.09
N VAL A 214 -19.34 -0.60 -12.33
CA VAL A 214 -19.31 0.44 -13.36
C VAL A 214 -20.69 0.57 -13.98
N GLN A 215 -21.15 1.80 -14.15
CA GLN A 215 -22.38 2.10 -14.86
C GLN A 215 -22.12 3.23 -15.84
N ASP A 216 -22.55 3.03 -17.08
CA ASP A 216 -22.78 4.12 -18.01
C ASP A 216 -24.17 4.71 -17.73
N VAL A 217 -24.23 6.00 -17.43
CA VAL A 217 -25.47 6.70 -17.11
C VAL A 217 -25.95 7.66 -18.21
N ALA A 218 -25.24 7.74 -19.34
CA ALA A 218 -25.63 8.51 -20.50
C ALA A 218 -25.94 7.60 -21.69
N ARG A 219 -26.49 8.19 -22.76
CA ARG A 219 -26.82 7.45 -23.99
C ARG A 219 -25.70 7.63 -25.01
N GLN A 220 -25.66 6.74 -26.01
CA GLN A 220 -24.89 6.78 -27.27
C GLN A 220 -23.55 6.04 -27.23
N ASP A 221 -23.03 5.76 -26.04
CA ASP A 221 -21.73 5.17 -25.86
C ASP A 221 -21.85 3.79 -25.21
N THR A 222 -20.87 2.93 -25.45
CA THR A 222 -20.76 1.65 -24.74
C THR A 222 -19.31 1.46 -24.37
N GLY A 223 -19.05 0.52 -23.48
CA GLY A 223 -17.67 0.22 -23.14
C GLY A 223 -17.44 -1.16 -22.58
N LYS A 224 -16.28 -1.28 -21.95
CA LYS A 224 -15.80 -2.56 -21.45
C LYS A 224 -14.81 -2.33 -20.31
N ILE A 225 -15.04 -2.97 -19.18
CA ILE A 225 -14.00 -3.13 -18.15
C ILE A 225 -12.98 -4.11 -18.73
N ASN A 226 -11.74 -3.66 -18.93
CA ASN A 226 -10.64 -4.49 -19.43
C ASN A 226 -9.91 -5.19 -18.29
N SER A 227 -9.62 -4.44 -17.22
CA SER A 227 -9.03 -5.01 -16.01
C SER A 227 -9.37 -4.21 -14.75
N PHE A 228 -9.35 -4.92 -13.64
CA PHE A 228 -9.51 -4.40 -12.28
C PHE A 228 -8.41 -5.02 -11.41
N LYS A 229 -7.61 -4.20 -10.73
CA LYS A 229 -6.53 -4.65 -9.85
C LYS A 229 -6.55 -3.88 -8.53
N LEU A 230 -6.30 -4.59 -7.43
CA LEU A 230 -6.13 -4.05 -6.09
C LEU A 230 -4.71 -4.32 -5.60
N THR A 231 -4.12 -3.32 -4.93
CA THR A 231 -2.82 -3.44 -4.24
C THR A 231 -3.03 -3.08 -2.77
N PHE A 232 -2.86 -4.09 -1.90
CA PHE A 232 -3.07 -4.02 -0.44
C PHE A 232 -1.78 -3.83 0.34
#